data_AF-A0A382I9D2-F1
#
_entry.id   AF-A0A382I9D2-F1
#
_cell.length_a   1.000
_cell.length_b   1.000
_cell.length_c   1.000
_cell.angle_alpha   90.00
_cell.angle_beta   90.00
_cell.angle_gamma   90.00
#
_symmetry.space_group_name_H-M   'P 1'
#
loop_
_entity.id
_entity.type
_entity.pdbx_description
1 polymer ?
#
loop_
_entity_poly.entity_id
_entity_poly.type
_entity_poly.pdbx_seq_one_letter_code
_entity_poly.pdbx_strand_id
1 'polypeptide(L)'
;MALRCGIIGLPNVGKSTLFNALTASSVPSENYPFCTIEPHVGVVSLPDPRLNRLKKIFSPETVTPATVEFTDIAGLVKGASKGEGLGNRFLGQIRQVEALVH
;
A
#
# COMPACT_ATOMS: atom_id res chain seq x y z
N MET A 1 -3.55 15.17 -5.38
CA MET A 1 -4.00 13.85 -4.88
C MET A 1 -2.82 12.91 -4.98
N ALA A 2 -2.50 12.16 -3.92
CA ALA A 2 -1.47 11.13 -3.98
C ALA A 2 -2.03 9.93 -4.77
N LEU A 3 -1.20 9.29 -5.60
CA LEU A 3 -1.56 8.06 -6.30
C LEU A 3 -1.79 6.95 -5.27
N ARG A 4 -2.92 6.25 -5.34
CA ARG A 4 -3.28 5.13 -4.47
C ARG A 4 -3.02 3.80 -5.15
N CYS A 5 -2.15 3.01 -4.56
CA CYS A 5 -1.74 1.71 -5.06
C CYS A 5 -2.19 0.61 -4.09
N GLY A 6 -2.93 -0.38 -4.58
CA GLY A 6 -3.30 -1.56 -3.82
C GLY A 6 -2.30 -2.69 -4.03
N ILE A 7 -1.67 -3.17 -2.96
CA ILE A 7 -0.83 -4.37 -3.02
C ILE A 7 -1.73 -5.58 -2.91
N ILE A 8 -1.71 -6.43 -3.93
CA ILE A 8 -2.52 -7.66 -4.02
C ILE A 8 -1.63 -8.88 -4.13
N GLY A 9 -2.14 -10.04 -3.73
CA GLY A 9 -1.42 -11.29 -3.82
C GLY A 9 -2.19 -12.43 -3.18
N LEU A 10 -1.71 -13.65 -3.38
CA LEU A 10 -2.22 -14.81 -2.64
C LEU A 10 -1.83 -14.69 -1.15
N PRO A 11 -2.50 -15.43 -0.26
CA PRO A 11 -2.07 -15.54 1.12
C PRO A 11 -0.59 -15.98 1.22
N ASN A 12 0.15 -15.41 2.18
CA ASN A 12 1.53 -15.77 2.54
C ASN A 12 2.62 -15.54 1.47
N VAL A 13 2.38 -14.70 0.46
CA VAL A 13 3.39 -14.37 -0.57
C VAL A 13 4.36 -13.23 -0.18
N GLY A 14 4.31 -12.76 1.07
CA GLY A 14 5.16 -11.66 1.54
C GLY A 14 4.60 -10.25 1.33
N LYS A 15 3.31 -10.14 0.96
CA LYS A 15 2.61 -8.86 0.73
C LYS A 15 2.76 -7.87 1.90
N SER A 16 2.51 -8.32 3.13
CA SER A 16 2.63 -7.45 4.33
C SER A 16 4.09 -7.14 4.69
N THR A 17 5.03 -8.03 4.35
CA THR A 17 6.48 -7.76 4.45
C THR A 17 6.89 -6.63 3.52
N LEU A 18 6.42 -6.65 2.26
CA LEU A 18 6.67 -5.58 1.29
C LEU A 18 6.04 -4.26 1.75
N PHE A 19 4.78 -4.30 2.22
CA PHE A 19 4.09 -3.13 2.75
C PHE A 19 4.88 -2.47 3.89
N ASN A 20 5.35 -3.26 4.85
CA ASN A 20 6.15 -2.76 5.97
C ASN A 20 7.49 -2.17 5.50
N ALA A 21 8.14 -2.82 4.53
CA ALA A 21 9.38 -2.31 3.95
C ALA A 21 9.19 -0.95 3.23
N LEU A 22 8.09 -0.77 2.50
CA LEU A 22 7.78 0.47 1.79
C LEU A 22 7.40 1.61 2.73
N THR A 23 6.62 1.31 3.76
CA THR A 23 5.99 2.32 4.63
C THR A 23 6.83 2.66 5.85
N ALA A 24 7.93 1.93 6.08
CA ALA A 24 8.70 1.94 7.33
C ALA A 24 7.82 1.85 8.59
N SER A 25 6.59 1.35 8.43
CA SER A 25 5.57 1.28 9.47
C SER A 25 5.69 -0.09 10.14
N SER A 26 5.77 -0.09 11.47
CA SER A 26 5.79 -1.28 12.31
C SER A 26 4.36 -1.84 12.45
N VAL A 27 3.72 -2.23 11.35
CA VAL A 27 2.46 -2.96 11.43
C VAL A 27 2.77 -4.36 11.95
N PRO A 28 2.13 -4.82 13.04
CA PRO A 28 2.35 -6.16 13.59
C PRO A 28 2.06 -7.23 12.53
N SER A 29 3.11 -7.92 12.08
CA SER A 29 2.99 -9.08 11.18
C SER A 29 2.74 -10.34 12.01
N GLU A 30 1.64 -10.37 12.76
CA GLU A 30 1.25 -11.58 13.49
C GLU A 30 0.55 -12.56 12.56
N ASN A 31 1.07 -13.79 12.50
CA ASN A 31 0.57 -14.89 11.68
C ASN A 31 -0.73 -15.48 12.26
N TYR A 32 -1.80 -14.69 12.32
CA TYR A 32 -3.15 -15.21 12.54
C TYR A 32 -3.86 -15.37 11.20
N PRO A 33 -4.40 -16.57 10.89
CA PRO A 33 -5.39 -16.66 9.84
C PRO A 33 -6.53 -15.68 10.22
N PHE A 34 -6.96 -14.82 9.29
CA PHE A 34 -8.07 -13.87 9.43
C PHE A 34 -7.80 -12.45 9.97
N CYS A 35 -6.56 -12.02 10.21
CA CYS A 35 -6.29 -10.61 10.60
C CYS A 35 -6.00 -9.69 9.40
N THR A 36 -7.05 -9.12 8.80
CA THR A 36 -7.09 -7.74 8.24
C THR A 36 -8.55 -7.41 7.91
N ILE A 37 -9.30 -6.97 8.92
CA ILE A 37 -10.68 -6.47 8.74
C ILE A 37 -10.66 -5.02 8.19
N GLU A 38 -9.59 -4.26 8.48
CA GLU A 38 -9.38 -2.90 7.98
C GLU A 38 -8.11 -2.84 7.10
N PRO A 39 -8.16 -2.17 5.93
CA PRO A 39 -7.00 -2.03 5.06
C PRO A 39 -5.91 -1.19 5.75
N HIS A 40 -4.67 -1.68 5.77
CA HIS A 40 -3.55 -0.86 6.21
C HIS A 40 -3.15 0.11 5.10
N VAL A 41 -3.16 1.41 5.40
CA VAL A 41 -2.78 2.48 4.47
C VAL A 41 -1.47 3.11 4.94
N GLY A 42 -0.52 3.28 4.03
CA GLY A 42 0.74 3.95 4.33
C GLY A 42 1.16 4.89 3.21
N VAL A 43 1.68 6.06 3.58
CA VAL A 43 2.12 7.10 2.63
C VAL A 43 3.64 7.10 2.54
N VAL A 44 4.17 7.00 1.33
CA VAL A 44 5.60 6.90 1.05
C VAL A 44 6.04 8.09 0.20
N SER A 45 7.12 8.76 0.62
CA SER A 45 7.74 9.84 -0.15
C SER A 45 8.58 9.26 -1.28
N LEU A 46 8.43 9.78 -2.50
CA LEU A 46 9.17 9.31 -3.65
C LEU A 46 10.61 9.84 -3.64
N PRO A 47 11.63 8.96 -3.80
CA PRO A 47 13.00 9.40 -3.96
C PRO A 47 13.17 10.10 -5.32
N ASP A 48 13.42 11.41 -5.30
CA ASP A 48 13.67 12.19 -6.51
C ASP A 48 15.01 12.96 -6.42
N PRO A 49 16.07 12.53 -7.12
CA PRO A 49 17.36 13.22 -7.10
C PRO A 49 17.30 14.63 -7.70
N ARG A 50 16.26 14.96 -8.49
CA ARG A 50 16.07 16.30 -9.05
C ARG A 50 15.72 17.31 -7.97
N LEU A 51 14.95 16.91 -6.95
CA LEU A 51 14.66 17.77 -5.79
C LEU A 51 15.95 18.15 -5.04
N ASN A 52 16.89 17.21 -4.90
CA ASN A 52 18.20 17.49 -4.30
C ASN A 52 19.01 18.51 -5.12
N ARG A 53 18.92 18.44 -6.46
CA ARG A 53 19.58 19.42 -7.32
C ARG A 53 18.94 20.80 -7.22
N LEU A 54 17.61 20.89 -7.19
CA LEU A 54 16.89 22.15 -7.03
C LEU A 54 17.15 22.78 -5.65
N LYS A 55 17.19 21.96 -4.59
CA LYS A 55 17.53 22.41 -3.23
C LYS A 55 18.87 23.14 -3.19
N LYS A 56 19.88 22.64 -3.92
CA LYS A 56 21.22 23.26 -3.98
C LYS A 56 21.25 24.59 -4.74
N ILE A 57 20.35 24.78 -5.71
CA ILE A 57 20.30 25.99 -6.54
C ILE A 57 19.53 27.10 -5.82
N PHE A 58 18.39 26.77 -5.21
CA PHE A 58 17.45 27.76 -4.68
C PHE A 58 17.48 27.89 -3.15
N SER A 59 18.14 26.97 -2.44
CA SER A 59 18.25 26.95 -0.97
C SER A 59 16.94 27.24 -0.22
N PRO A 60 15.83 26.54 -0.55
CA PRO A 60 14.55 26.77 0.12
C PRO A 60 14.60 26.28 1.58
N GLU A 61 13.79 26.91 2.45
CA GLU A 61 13.63 26.49 3.85
C GLU A 61 13.04 25.06 3.96
N THR A 62 12.13 24.71 3.05
CA THR A 62 11.46 23.39 3.03
C THR A 62 11.48 22.78 1.64
N VAL A 63 11.63 21.45 1.57
CA VAL A 63 11.50 20.66 0.34
C VAL A 63 10.43 19.60 0.55
N THR A 64 9.38 19.63 -0.27
CA THR A 64 8.25 18.69 -0.17
C THR A 64 8.32 17.68 -1.32
N PRO A 65 8.55 16.39 -1.06
CA PRO A 65 8.55 15.36 -2.10
C PRO A 65 7.13 15.03 -2.56
N ALA A 66 7.02 14.44 -3.76
CA ALA A 66 5.79 13.77 -4.17
C ALA A 66 5.57 12.50 -3.33
N THR A 67 4.31 12.12 -3.11
CA THR A 67 3.95 10.95 -2.29
C THR A 67 3.10 9.96 -3.07
N VAL A 68 3.20 8.68 -2.66
CA VAL A 68 2.33 7.58 -3.09
C VAL A 68 1.72 6.95 -1.86
N GLU A 69 0.43 6.63 -1.93
CA GLU A 69 -0.30 5.93 -0.89
C GLU A 69 -0.38 4.44 -1.27
N PHE A 70 0.09 3.57 -0.38
CA PHE A 70 -0.06 2.12 -0.52
C PHE A 70 -1.15 1.61 0.40
N THR A 71 -1.97 0.71 -0.10
CA THR A 71 -2.98 -0.01 0.65
C THR A 71 -2.64 -1.50 0.63
N ASP A 72 -2.46 -2.12 1.81
CA ASP A 72 -2.35 -3.57 1.92
C ASP A 72 -3.75 -4.20 1.78
N ILE A 73 -4.05 -4.76 0.62
CA ILE A 73 -5.35 -5.39 0.36
C ILE A 73 -5.29 -6.82 0.86
N ALA A 74 -6.28 -7.23 1.66
CA ALA A 74 -6.36 -8.59 2.20
C ALA A 74 -6.27 -9.63 1.07
N GLY A 75 -5.61 -10.76 1.33
CA GLY A 75 -5.37 -11.78 0.30
C GLY A 75 -6.66 -12.37 -0.28
N LEU A 76 -6.67 -12.63 -1.59
CA LEU A 76 -7.80 -13.27 -2.26
C LEU A 76 -7.91 -14.73 -1.80
N VAL A 77 -8.99 -15.08 -1.10
CA VAL A 77 -9.30 -16.47 -0.73
C VAL A 77 -10.00 -17.15 -1.90
N LYS A 78 -9.60 -18.39 -2.20
CA LYS A 78 -10.27 -19.24 -3.20
C LYS A 78 -11.76 -19.35 -2.85
N GLY A 79 -12.64 -18.97 -3.77
CA GLY A 79 -14.10 -18.95 -3.53
C GLY A 79 -14.69 -17.57 -3.23
N ALA A 80 -13.86 -16.52 -3.15
CA ALA A 80 -14.28 -15.12 -3.03
C ALA A 80 -15.38 -14.71 -4.03
N SER A 81 -15.31 -15.18 -5.28
CA SER A 81 -16.29 -14.90 -6.33
C SER A 81 -17.66 -15.58 -6.13
N LYS A 82 -17.79 -16.52 -5.18
CA LYS A 82 -19.04 -17.25 -4.90
C LYS A 82 -19.87 -16.65 -3.77
N GLY A 83 -19.46 -15.49 -3.23
CA GLY A 83 -20.31 -14.71 -2.33
C GLY A 83 -20.26 -15.09 -0.85
N GLU A 84 -19.29 -15.88 -0.39
CA GLU A 84 -19.06 -16.18 1.04
C GLU A 84 -18.52 -14.95 1.85
N GLY A 85 -18.93 -13.74 1.49
CA GLY A 85 -18.72 -12.50 2.25
C GLY A 85 -17.34 -11.84 2.09
N LEU A 86 -16.29 -12.59 1.74
CA LEU A 86 -14.91 -12.07 1.69
C LEU A 86 -14.51 -11.49 0.33
N GLY A 87 -15.05 -12.00 -0.79
CA GLY A 87 -14.68 -11.51 -2.13
C GLY A 87 -15.23 -10.14 -2.49
N ASN A 88 -16.45 -9.82 -2.06
CA ASN A 88 -17.02 -8.48 -2.31
C ASN A 88 -16.27 -7.40 -1.53
N ARG A 89 -15.74 -7.72 -0.33
CA ARG A 89 -14.87 -6.81 0.43
C ARG A 89 -13.54 -6.60 -0.28
N PHE A 90 -12.91 -7.67 -0.76
CA PHE A 90 -11.69 -7.61 -1.58
C PHE A 90 -11.88 -6.74 -2.83
N LEU A 91 -12.93 -7.00 -3.62
CA LEU A 91 -13.23 -6.21 -4.82
C LEU A 91 -13.60 -4.76 -4.47
N GLY A 92 -14.25 -4.53 -3.32
CA GLY A 92 -14.52 -3.20 -2.79
C GLY A 92 -13.24 -2.42 -2.50
N GLN A 93 -12.23 -3.04 -1.89
CA GLN A 93 -10.92 -2.44 -1.64
C GLN A 93 -10.16 -2.15 -2.95
N ILE A 94 -10.20 -3.04 -3.94
CA ILE A 94 -9.61 -2.79 -5.26
C ILE A 94 -10.22 -1.56 -5.93
N ARG A 95 -11.53 -1.33 -5.78
CA ARG A 95 -12.20 -0.16 -6.36
C ARG A 95 -11.78 1.17 -5.72
N GLN A 96 -11.12 1.15 -4.58
CA GLN A 96 -10.66 2.36 -3.88
C GLN A 96 -9.25 2.80 -4.27
N VAL A 97 -8.54 2.00 -5.09
CA VAL A 97 -7.18 2.28 -5.55
C VAL A 97 -7.15 2.51 -7.06
N GLU A 98 -6.16 3.27 -7.54
CA GLU A 98 -6.00 3.61 -8.96
C GLU A 98 -5.04 2.64 -9.68
N ALA A 99 -4.17 1.96 -8.93
CA ALA A 99 -3.21 1.02 -9.46
C ALA A 99 -3.13 -0.25 -8.60
N LEU A 100 -2.78 -1.38 -9.23
CA LEU A 100 -2.53 -2.65 -8.56
C LEU A 100 -1.05 -3.01 -8.64
N VAL A 101 -0.49 -3.42 -7.51
CA VAL A 101 0.86 -3.96 -7.37
C VAL A 101 0.71 -5.44 -7.03
N HIS A 102 1.16 -6.33 -7.93
CA HIS A 102 1.01 -7.78 -7.81
C HIS A 102 2.37 -8.45 -7.64
#